data_AF-A0AAV5ADY1-F1
#
_entry.id   AF-A0AAV5ADY1-F1
#
_cell.length_a   1.000
_cell.length_b   1.000
_cell.length_c   1.000
_cell.angle_alpha   90.00
_cell.angle_beta   90.00
_cell.angle_gamma   90.00
#
_symmetry.space_group_name_H-M   'P 1'
#
loop_
_entity.id
_entity.type
_entity.pdbx_description
1 polymer ?
#
loop_
_entity_poly.entity_id
_entity_poly.type
_entity_poly.pdbx_seq_one_letter_code
_entity_poly.pdbx_strand_id
1 'polypeptide(L)'
;MKAISILSTVIVTISLGVHNALAQTFLANGTYQFVNRVLDPSGNQLALTNNGPNNFVSVTTFVHNQANQLWAVGSSSPGVEIAVLGTSGSVTAATSGTLPKILLSLTGASVVWETTNIDGSITISDTSNRFNWSPINPISGSPVAVQSAIPVTSSAGTSQLWVPVLISTSNDL
;
A
#
# COMPACT_ATOMS: atom_id res chain seq x y z
N MET A 1 39.89 -19.66 -52.38
CA MET A 1 38.87 -18.94 -51.60
C MET A 1 38.99 -19.37 -50.14
N LYS A 2 39.39 -18.46 -49.24
CA LYS A 2 39.57 -18.74 -47.81
C LYS A 2 38.31 -18.33 -47.07
N ALA A 3 37.65 -19.27 -46.40
CA ALA A 3 36.49 -18.99 -45.56
C ALA A 3 36.95 -18.33 -44.25
N ILE A 4 36.35 -17.19 -43.92
CA ILE A 4 36.52 -16.50 -42.63
C ILE A 4 35.38 -16.97 -41.73
N SER A 5 35.73 -17.70 -40.67
CA SER A 5 34.81 -18.06 -39.59
C SER A 5 34.79 -16.93 -38.57
N ILE A 6 33.63 -16.33 -38.35
CA ILE A 6 33.45 -15.26 -37.36
C ILE A 6 32.81 -15.91 -36.13
N LEU A 7 33.58 -16.10 -35.07
CA LEU A 7 33.07 -16.50 -33.76
C LEU A 7 32.30 -15.32 -33.15
N SER A 8 30.98 -15.44 -33.02
CA SER A 8 30.15 -14.46 -32.31
C SER A 8 30.11 -14.83 -30.83
N THR A 9 30.77 -14.03 -29.98
CA THR A 9 30.65 -14.13 -28.53
C THR A 9 29.32 -13.49 -28.11
N VAL A 10 28.39 -14.30 -27.60
CA VAL A 10 27.18 -13.81 -26.93
C VAL A 10 27.55 -13.48 -25.49
N ILE A 11 27.54 -12.20 -25.13
CA ILE A 11 27.66 -11.77 -23.74
C ILE A 11 26.26 -11.80 -23.13
N VAL A 12 26.00 -12.79 -22.28
CA VAL A 12 24.80 -12.82 -21.44
C VAL A 12 25.11 -12.00 -20.18
N THR A 13 24.56 -10.79 -20.09
CA THR A 13 24.61 -10.02 -18.85
C THR A 13 23.55 -10.57 -17.90
N ILE A 14 23.95 -11.43 -16.97
CA ILE A 14 23.10 -11.77 -15.82
C ILE A 14 23.19 -10.59 -14.86
N SER A 15 22.15 -9.75 -14.84
CA SER A 15 21.98 -8.78 -13.77
C SER A 15 21.72 -9.56 -12.49
N LEU A 16 22.76 -9.76 -11.69
CA LEU A 16 22.60 -10.11 -10.29
C LEU A 16 21.97 -8.89 -9.64
N GLY A 17 20.66 -8.96 -9.41
CA GLY A 17 19.92 -7.95 -8.69
C GLY A 17 20.60 -7.72 -7.34
N VAL A 18 21.39 -6.66 -7.27
CA VAL A 18 21.73 -6.06 -6.00
C VAL A 18 20.38 -5.71 -5.40
N HIS A 19 19.99 -6.39 -4.32
CA HIS A 19 18.90 -5.97 -3.47
C HIS A 19 19.32 -4.62 -2.86
N ASN A 20 19.27 -3.57 -3.68
CA ASN A 20 19.38 -2.20 -3.25
C ASN A 20 18.35 -2.04 -2.15
N ALA A 21 18.79 -1.49 -1.01
CA ALA A 21 17.91 -1.02 0.05
C ALA A 21 16.67 -0.41 -0.62
N LEU A 22 15.51 -1.03 -0.40
CA LEU A 22 14.26 -0.63 -1.06
C LEU A 22 14.12 0.88 -0.83
N ALA A 23 14.21 1.66 -1.91
CA ALA A 23 14.13 3.10 -1.79
C ALA A 23 12.76 3.41 -1.18
N GLN A 24 12.76 3.89 0.06
CA GLN A 24 11.57 4.41 0.72
C GLN A 24 11.06 5.53 -0.17
N THR A 25 10.01 5.24 -0.94
CA THR A 25 9.40 6.24 -1.82
C THR A 25 8.33 6.89 -0.98
N PHE A 26 8.62 8.10 -0.54
CA PHE A 26 7.60 8.93 0.08
C PHE A 26 6.54 9.23 -0.98
N LEU A 27 5.30 8.85 -0.71
CA LEU A 27 4.18 9.39 -1.46
C LEU A 27 4.22 10.91 -1.32
N ALA A 28 4.06 11.62 -2.43
CA ALA A 28 3.93 13.06 -2.39
C ALA A 28 2.67 13.45 -1.59
N ASN A 29 2.66 14.66 -1.05
CA ASN A 29 1.49 15.17 -0.35
C ASN A 29 0.31 15.29 -1.32
N GLY A 30 -0.86 14.79 -0.91
CA GLY A 30 -2.03 14.82 -1.77
C GLY A 30 -3.16 13.93 -1.33
N THR A 31 -4.17 13.87 -2.18
CA THR A 31 -5.33 12.99 -2.02
C THR A 31 -5.15 11.76 -2.90
N TYR A 32 -5.31 10.59 -2.31
CA TYR A 32 -5.15 9.29 -2.98
C TYR A 32 -6.36 8.38 -2.78
N GLN A 33 -6.53 7.44 -3.70
CA GLN A 33 -7.26 6.19 -3.44
C GLN A 33 -6.23 5.05 -3.38
N PHE A 34 -6.31 4.19 -2.38
CA PHE A 34 -5.44 3.03 -2.25
C PHE A 34 -6.16 1.78 -2.73
N VAL A 35 -5.76 1.24 -3.87
CA VAL A 35 -6.37 0.04 -4.47
C VAL A 35 -5.54 -1.19 -4.14
N ASN A 36 -6.11 -2.22 -3.56
CA ASN A 36 -5.39 -3.46 -3.31
C ASN A 36 -4.99 -4.11 -4.64
N ARG A 37 -3.78 -4.68 -4.70
CA ARG A 37 -3.28 -5.33 -5.91
C ARG A 37 -4.06 -6.61 -6.24
N VAL A 38 -4.67 -7.26 -5.25
CA VAL A 38 -5.50 -8.45 -5.44
C VAL A 38 -6.94 -8.05 -5.72
N LEU A 39 -7.52 -8.66 -6.77
CA LEU A 39 -8.91 -8.49 -7.15
C LEU A 39 -9.83 -9.35 -6.29
N ASP A 40 -11.11 -8.99 -6.22
CA ASP A 40 -12.12 -9.90 -5.66
C ASP A 40 -12.35 -11.13 -6.56
N PRO A 41 -13.06 -12.18 -6.10
CA PRO A 41 -13.34 -13.37 -6.89
C PRO A 41 -14.13 -13.11 -8.17
N SER A 42 -14.79 -11.96 -8.28
CA SER A 42 -15.51 -11.51 -9.47
C SER A 42 -14.65 -10.67 -10.42
N GLY A 43 -13.37 -10.44 -10.08
CA GLY A 43 -12.42 -9.67 -10.88
C GLY A 43 -12.49 -8.15 -10.64
N ASN A 44 -13.20 -7.68 -9.62
CA ASN A 44 -13.28 -6.26 -9.31
C ASN A 44 -12.06 -5.81 -8.49
N GLN A 45 -11.63 -4.57 -8.75
CA GLN A 45 -10.65 -3.89 -7.91
C GLN A 45 -11.25 -3.54 -6.56
N LEU A 46 -10.43 -3.62 -5.50
CA LEU A 46 -10.83 -3.35 -4.13
C LEU A 46 -10.06 -2.15 -3.59
N ALA A 47 -10.75 -1.14 -3.06
CA ALA A 47 -10.15 0.08 -2.56
C ALA A 47 -10.33 0.23 -1.04
N LEU A 48 -9.32 0.80 -0.39
CA LEU A 48 -9.35 1.15 1.02
C LEU A 48 -10.50 2.13 1.29
N THR A 49 -11.39 1.75 2.20
CA THR A 49 -12.66 2.43 2.42
C THR A 49 -12.84 2.79 3.88
N ASN A 50 -13.11 4.07 4.12
CA ASN A 50 -13.51 4.58 5.40
C ASN A 50 -15.02 4.31 5.63
N ASN A 51 -15.36 3.67 6.75
CA ASN A 51 -16.75 3.40 7.14
C ASN A 51 -17.26 4.41 8.18
N GLY A 52 -16.56 5.52 8.34
CA GLY A 52 -16.90 6.59 9.28
C GLY A 52 -15.97 6.61 10.51
N PRO A 53 -16.08 7.66 11.33
CA PRO A 53 -15.21 7.85 12.48
C PRO A 53 -15.43 6.73 13.51
N ASN A 54 -14.32 6.25 14.10
CA ASN A 54 -14.29 5.16 15.07
C ASN A 54 -14.85 3.83 14.54
N ASN A 55 -14.93 3.65 13.22
CA ASN A 55 -15.27 2.38 12.59
C ASN A 55 -14.05 1.74 11.94
N PHE A 56 -14.12 0.41 11.78
CA PHE A 56 -13.07 -0.32 11.10
C PHE A 56 -12.95 0.12 9.64
N VAL A 57 -11.72 0.21 9.16
CA VAL A 57 -11.41 0.42 7.75
C VAL A 57 -11.58 -0.93 7.03
N SER A 58 -12.23 -0.91 5.88
CA SER A 58 -12.44 -2.09 5.05
C SER A 58 -11.92 -1.88 3.63
N VAL A 59 -12.03 -2.90 2.80
CA VAL A 59 -11.98 -2.74 1.36
C VAL A 59 -13.39 -2.84 0.77
N THR A 60 -13.70 -2.02 -0.24
CA THR A 60 -14.93 -2.13 -1.04
C THR A 60 -14.58 -2.03 -2.52
N THR A 61 -15.51 -2.36 -3.41
CA THR A 61 -15.29 -2.21 -4.87
C THR A 61 -14.82 -0.80 -5.20
N PHE A 62 -13.72 -0.70 -5.94
CA PHE A 62 -13.15 0.59 -6.33
C PHE A 62 -14.14 1.38 -7.18
N VAL A 63 -14.39 2.61 -6.77
CA VAL A 63 -15.15 3.59 -7.52
C VAL A 63 -14.32 4.86 -7.57
N HIS A 64 -13.98 5.31 -8.77
CA HIS A 64 -13.11 6.48 -8.94
C HIS A 64 -13.75 7.73 -8.32
N ASN A 65 -12.96 8.48 -7.53
CA ASN A 65 -13.40 9.68 -6.80
C ASN A 65 -14.53 9.46 -5.78
N GLN A 66 -14.75 8.23 -5.33
CA GLN A 66 -15.72 7.93 -4.29
C GLN A 66 -15.26 8.52 -2.95
N ALA A 67 -16.08 9.39 -2.35
CA ALA A 67 -15.70 10.22 -1.21
C ALA A 67 -15.12 9.42 -0.02
N ASN A 68 -15.71 8.28 0.33
CA ASN A 68 -15.24 7.45 1.44
C ASN A 68 -14.06 6.53 1.07
N GLN A 69 -13.53 6.61 -0.15
CA GLN A 69 -12.31 5.95 -0.61
C GLN A 69 -11.16 6.96 -0.81
N LEU A 70 -11.37 8.24 -0.50
CA LEU A 70 -10.36 9.30 -0.59
C LEU A 70 -9.60 9.45 0.72
N TRP A 71 -8.27 9.46 0.61
CA TRP A 71 -7.34 9.52 1.72
C TRP A 71 -6.37 10.68 1.52
N ALA A 72 -6.24 11.53 2.53
CA ALA A 72 -5.21 12.55 2.58
C ALA A 72 -3.89 11.89 3.01
N VAL A 73 -2.83 12.17 2.27
CA VAL A 73 -1.47 11.70 2.56
C VAL A 73 -0.59 12.92 2.79
N GLY A 74 0.02 12.96 3.97
CA GLY A 74 1.00 13.98 4.36
C GLY A 74 2.35 13.36 4.66
N SER A 75 3.42 13.97 4.16
CA SER A 75 4.79 13.59 4.49
C SER A 75 5.07 13.87 5.96
N SER A 76 5.56 12.87 6.70
CA SER A 76 5.98 13.03 8.09
C SER A 76 7.25 12.23 8.30
N SER A 77 8.41 12.86 8.53
CA SER A 77 9.66 12.10 8.74
C SER A 77 9.54 11.16 9.95
N PRO A 78 9.73 9.81 9.81
CA PRO A 78 10.34 9.08 8.69
C PRO A 78 9.37 8.36 7.71
N GLY A 79 8.06 8.58 7.76
CA GLY A 79 7.05 7.97 6.89
C GLY A 79 6.03 8.95 6.31
N VAL A 80 4.77 8.52 6.30
CA VAL A 80 3.60 9.28 5.85
C VAL A 80 2.49 9.18 6.89
N GLU A 81 1.75 10.27 7.04
CA GLU A 81 0.46 10.25 7.71
C GLU A 81 -0.62 9.94 6.67
N ILE A 82 -1.48 8.96 6.95
CA ILE A 82 -2.62 8.60 6.11
C ILE A 82 -3.89 8.87 6.90
N ALA A 83 -4.63 9.88 6.45
CA ALA A 83 -5.82 10.39 7.11
C ALA A 83 -7.05 10.32 6.19
N VAL A 84 -8.23 10.26 6.81
CA VAL A 84 -9.48 10.38 6.05
C VAL A 84 -9.61 11.81 5.57
N LEU A 85 -9.82 12.00 4.26
CA LEU A 85 -9.94 13.33 3.65
C LEU A 85 -11.04 14.16 4.33
N GLY A 86 -10.72 15.41 4.68
CA GLY A 86 -11.68 16.36 5.27
C GLY A 86 -11.99 16.12 6.75
N THR A 87 -11.25 15.23 7.42
CA THR A 87 -11.37 15.02 8.87
C THR A 87 -10.01 15.25 9.54
N SER A 88 -10.00 15.75 10.77
CA SER A 88 -8.79 15.90 11.58
C SER A 88 -8.33 14.56 12.21
N GLY A 89 -8.41 13.47 11.46
CA GLY A 89 -8.28 12.11 11.97
C GLY A 89 -7.45 11.16 11.10
N SER A 90 -6.51 10.45 11.72
CA SER A 90 -5.67 9.42 11.07
C SER A 90 -6.23 8.00 11.18
N VAL A 91 -5.68 7.11 10.34
CA VAL A 91 -5.88 5.66 10.47
C VAL A 91 -4.89 5.08 11.50
N THR A 92 -5.40 4.32 12.45
CA THR A 92 -4.58 3.56 13.41
C THR A 92 -4.88 2.06 13.35
N ALA A 93 -4.00 1.25 13.93
CA ALA A 93 -4.36 -0.13 14.28
C ALA A 93 -5.09 -0.18 15.62
N ALA A 94 -6.08 -1.07 15.76
CA ALA A 94 -6.72 -1.32 17.05
C ALA A 94 -5.67 -1.62 18.15
N THR A 95 -5.81 -0.98 19.32
CA THR A 95 -4.76 -0.91 20.33
C THR A 95 -4.55 -2.20 21.13
N SER A 96 -5.55 -3.10 21.20
CA SER A 96 -5.51 -4.33 22.01
C SER A 96 -5.70 -5.61 21.19
N GLY A 97 -4.98 -6.69 21.55
CA GLY A 97 -5.16 -8.05 21.02
C GLY A 97 -3.92 -8.68 20.37
N THR A 98 -3.98 -9.99 20.12
CA THR A 98 -3.05 -10.74 19.25
C THR A 98 -3.29 -10.36 17.78
N LEU A 99 -2.23 -10.38 16.98
CA LEU A 99 -2.34 -10.16 15.53
C LEU A 99 -3.22 -11.24 14.88
N PRO A 100 -3.92 -10.91 13.77
CA PRO A 100 -3.97 -9.61 13.11
C PRO A 100 -4.77 -8.54 13.87
N LYS A 101 -4.34 -7.27 13.78
CA LYS A 101 -5.06 -6.12 14.35
C LYS A 101 -5.84 -5.38 13.27
N ILE A 102 -7.12 -5.11 13.47
CA ILE A 102 -7.95 -4.42 12.48
C ILE A 102 -7.65 -2.91 12.49
N LEU A 103 -7.57 -2.28 11.31
CA LEU A 103 -7.43 -0.84 11.17
C LEU A 103 -8.71 -0.11 11.56
N LEU A 104 -8.54 1.02 12.23
CA LEU A 104 -9.59 1.87 12.77
C LEU A 104 -9.36 3.30 12.26
N SER A 105 -10.40 3.95 11.76
CA SER A 105 -10.36 5.40 11.52
C SER A 105 -10.60 6.12 12.86
N LEU A 106 -9.67 6.95 13.32
CA LEU A 106 -9.82 7.73 14.55
C LEU A 106 -9.88 9.21 14.25
N THR A 107 -10.73 9.93 14.98
CA THR A 107 -10.72 11.39 15.01
C THR A 107 -9.71 11.90 16.04
N GLY A 108 -8.87 12.88 15.69
CA GLY A 108 -7.97 13.56 16.64
C GLY A 108 -6.70 12.81 17.01
N ALA A 109 -6.39 11.71 16.31
CA ALA A 109 -5.10 11.03 16.41
C ALA A 109 -4.25 11.36 15.17
N SER A 110 -2.92 11.38 15.34
CA SER A 110 -1.94 11.39 14.25
C SER A 110 -1.09 10.13 14.36
N VAL A 111 -1.07 9.34 13.28
CA VAL A 111 -0.35 8.06 13.22
C VAL A 111 0.43 8.00 11.92
N VAL A 112 1.72 7.72 12.05
CA VAL A 112 2.65 7.64 10.92
C VAL A 112 2.82 6.18 10.52
N TRP A 113 2.75 5.94 9.22
CA TRP A 113 3.01 4.66 8.57
C TRP A 113 4.18 4.80 7.60
N GLU A 114 4.95 3.74 7.41
CA GLU A 114 5.98 3.72 6.38
C GLU A 114 5.43 3.17 5.07
N THR A 115 5.95 3.66 3.95
CA THR A 115 5.62 3.15 2.62
C THR A 115 6.87 2.71 1.90
N THR A 116 6.86 1.49 1.35
CA THR A 116 7.96 0.96 0.54
C THR A 116 7.45 0.67 -0.86
N ASN A 117 8.11 1.22 -1.88
CA ASN A 117 7.74 0.95 -3.27
C ASN A 117 8.24 -0.42 -3.71
N ILE A 118 7.36 -1.17 -4.37
CA ILE A 118 7.62 -2.49 -4.93
C ILE A 118 6.94 -2.51 -6.29
N ASP A 119 7.74 -2.33 -7.35
CA ASP A 119 7.32 -2.38 -8.75
C ASP A 119 6.06 -1.52 -9.06
N GLY A 120 6.03 -0.29 -8.55
CA GLY A 120 4.91 0.63 -8.77
C GLY A 120 3.70 0.41 -7.86
N SER A 121 3.72 -0.62 -7.01
CA SER A 121 2.86 -0.76 -5.83
C SER A 121 3.60 -0.32 -4.58
N ILE A 122 2.93 -0.28 -3.43
CA ILE A 122 3.52 -0.01 -2.13
C ILE A 122 3.08 -1.02 -1.09
N THR A 123 3.92 -1.28 -0.09
CA THR A 123 3.43 -1.72 1.22
C THR A 123 3.13 -0.51 2.08
N ILE A 124 2.19 -0.66 3.02
CA ILE A 124 1.95 0.31 4.10
C ILE A 124 2.23 -0.44 5.39
N SER A 125 3.23 0.01 6.14
CA SER A 125 3.84 -0.73 7.24
C SER A 125 3.98 0.08 8.51
N ASP A 126 4.07 -0.62 9.64
CA ASP A 126 4.50 0.01 10.89
C ASP A 126 5.94 0.54 10.76
N THR A 127 6.36 1.43 11.67
CA THR A 127 7.70 2.04 11.64
C THR A 127 8.86 1.05 11.89
N SER A 128 8.57 -0.23 12.10
CA SER A 128 9.57 -1.29 12.18
C SER A 128 9.59 -2.21 10.96
N ASN A 129 8.74 -1.96 9.96
CA ASN A 129 8.56 -2.78 8.75
C ASN A 129 8.31 -4.27 9.02
N ARG A 130 7.71 -4.58 10.17
CA ARG A 130 7.38 -5.95 10.57
C ARG A 130 5.93 -6.31 10.28
N PHE A 131 5.07 -5.31 10.16
CA PHE A 131 3.65 -5.51 9.93
C PHE A 131 3.15 -4.64 8.79
N ASN A 132 2.40 -5.26 7.87
CA ASN A 132 1.84 -4.62 6.69
C ASN A 132 0.31 -4.61 6.75
N TRP A 133 -0.27 -3.62 6.08
CA TRP A 133 -1.71 -3.55 5.84
C TRP A 133 -2.13 -4.56 4.78
N SER A 134 -3.18 -5.32 5.04
CA SER A 134 -3.81 -6.25 4.10
C SER A 134 -5.29 -6.39 4.39
N PRO A 135 -6.16 -6.54 3.39
CA PRO A 135 -7.48 -7.09 3.66
C PRO A 135 -7.34 -8.51 4.26
N ILE A 136 -8.22 -8.87 5.19
CA ILE A 136 -8.25 -10.23 5.75
C ILE A 136 -8.62 -11.24 4.66
N ASN A 137 -9.62 -10.89 3.83
CA ASN A 137 -10.00 -11.62 2.64
C ASN A 137 -10.13 -10.61 1.49
N PRO A 138 -9.71 -10.94 0.26
CA PRO A 138 -9.86 -10.05 -0.90
C PRO A 138 -11.31 -10.08 -1.40
N ILE A 139 -12.26 -9.62 -0.58
CA ILE A 139 -13.68 -9.48 -0.92
C ILE A 139 -14.19 -8.13 -0.41
N SER A 140 -15.14 -7.54 -1.14
CA SER A 140 -15.78 -6.29 -0.71
C SER A 140 -16.42 -6.45 0.68
N GLY A 141 -16.23 -5.44 1.53
CA GLY A 141 -16.62 -5.43 2.94
C GLY A 141 -15.58 -6.05 3.89
N SER A 142 -14.51 -6.68 3.39
CA SER A 142 -13.51 -7.28 4.28
C SER A 142 -12.74 -6.21 5.07
N PRO A 143 -12.54 -6.39 6.39
CA PRO A 143 -11.70 -5.49 7.17
C PRO A 143 -10.26 -5.49 6.68
N VAL A 144 -9.59 -4.34 6.81
CA VAL A 144 -8.14 -4.25 6.64
C VAL A 144 -7.46 -4.48 7.97
N ALA A 145 -6.49 -5.36 7.97
CA ALA A 145 -5.69 -5.74 9.11
C ALA A 145 -4.24 -5.30 8.95
N VAL A 146 -3.61 -5.04 10.09
CA VAL A 146 -2.16 -5.03 10.29
C VAL A 146 -1.75 -6.44 10.68
N GLN A 147 -0.91 -7.04 9.86
CA GLN A 147 -0.47 -8.43 10.00
C GLN A 147 1.01 -8.57 9.69
N SER A 148 1.64 -9.68 10.08
CA SER A 148 3.06 -9.92 9.81
C SER A 148 3.39 -9.70 8.34
N ALA A 149 4.49 -9.01 8.07
CA ALA A 149 5.00 -8.83 6.72
C ALA A 149 5.28 -10.21 6.10
N ILE A 150 4.72 -10.45 4.92
CA ILE A 150 4.91 -11.68 4.15
C ILE A 150 5.71 -11.30 2.90
N PRO A 151 6.72 -12.10 2.50
CA PRO A 151 7.42 -11.87 1.23
C PRO A 151 6.44 -11.74 0.07
N VAL A 152 6.56 -10.64 -0.68
CA VAL A 152 5.69 -10.27 -1.82
C VAL A 152 5.81 -11.21 -3.02
N THR A 153 6.74 -12.17 -2.97
CA THR A 153 6.88 -13.29 -3.93
C THR A 153 5.82 -14.38 -3.74
N SER A 154 5.05 -14.33 -2.65
CA SER A 154 3.93 -15.24 -2.39
C SER A 154 2.58 -14.57 -2.69
N SER A 155 1.56 -15.37 -3.00
CA SER A 155 0.18 -14.88 -3.20
C SER A 155 -0.42 -14.23 -1.95
N ALA A 156 0.03 -14.62 -0.75
CA ALA A 156 -0.35 -13.96 0.50
C ALA A 156 0.40 -12.62 0.69
N GLY A 157 1.61 -12.49 0.14
CA GLY A 157 2.34 -11.23 0.13
C GLY A 157 1.76 -10.21 -0.86
N THR A 158 1.12 -10.66 -1.95
CA THR A 158 0.52 -9.73 -2.92
C THR A 158 -0.71 -9.00 -2.39
N SER A 159 -1.44 -9.55 -1.40
CA SER A 159 -2.53 -8.83 -0.74
C SER A 159 -2.04 -7.70 0.17
N GLN A 160 -0.75 -7.67 0.51
CA GLN A 160 -0.11 -6.58 1.28
C GLN A 160 0.33 -5.41 0.40
N LEU A 161 0.13 -5.51 -0.92
CA LEU A 161 0.47 -4.48 -1.89
C LEU A 161 -0.74 -3.62 -2.25
N TRP A 162 -0.51 -2.32 -2.25
CA TRP A 162 -1.48 -1.28 -2.59
C TRP A 162 -0.97 -0.47 -3.77
N VAL A 163 -1.85 -0.12 -4.68
CA VAL A 163 -1.60 0.76 -5.81
C VAL A 163 -2.18 2.13 -5.45
N PRO A 164 -1.33 3.14 -5.16
CA PRO A 164 -1.79 4.48 -4.87
C PRO A 164 -2.23 5.17 -6.19
N VAL A 165 -3.48 5.59 -6.24
CA VAL A 165 -4.04 6.39 -7.35
C VAL A 165 -4.14 7.83 -6.89
N LEU A 166 -3.28 8.71 -7.42
CA LEU A 166 -3.29 10.14 -7.10
C LEU A 166 -4.53 10.80 -7.70
N ILE A 167 -5.30 11.49 -6.87
CA ILE A 167 -6.51 12.22 -7.25
C ILE A 167 -6.23 13.71 -7.40
N SER A 168 -5.50 14.28 -6.44
CA SER A 168 -5.04 15.66 -6.50
C SER A 168 -3.79 15.84 -5.64
N THR A 169 -2.89 16.72 -6.07
CA THR A 169 -1.79 17.19 -5.24
C THR A 169 -2.33 18.22 -4.26
N SER A 170 -2.02 18.08 -2.97
CA SER A 170 -2.32 19.13 -1.99
C SER A 170 -1.06 19.98 -1.78
N ASN A 171 -1.22 21.30 -1.77
CA ASN A 171 -0.21 22.21 -1.24
C ASN A 171 -0.40 22.49 0.26
N ASP A 172 -1.52 22.07 0.87
CA ASP A 172 -1.88 22.44 2.25
C ASP A 172 -2.56 21.26 2.98
N LEU A 173 -1.96 20.82 4.08
CA LEU A 173 -2.59 20.05 5.16
C LEU A 173 -2.62 20.92 6.42
#